data_AF-G8Z3M0-F1
#
_entry.id   AF-G8Z3M0-F1
#
_cell.length_a   1.000
_cell.length_b   1.000
_cell.length_c   1.000
_cell.angle_alpha   90.00
_cell.angle_beta   90.00
_cell.angle_gamma   90.00
#
_symmetry.space_group_name_H-M   'P 1'
#
loop_
_entity.id
_entity.type
_entity.pdbx_description
1 polymer ?
#
loop_
_entity_poly.entity_id
_entity_poly.type
_entity_poly.pdbx_seq_one_letter_code
_entity_poly.pdbx_strand_id
1 'polypeptide(L)'
;MIAYENIEFFICLVNVLGNNMYNILFFIFLSIAIPFLLFLVWKQHLKTKEIRSYLLKEGYNIIFNGEGNSYLAFNISNATFRAGNLTSNDYFQASISYIHDYRWEWKEVEAKKINNIFIIYISNIDFPSQKLFYRNNKSLAEIDWAKLQAIFHQPYEIQNDVMQDNNNTHYDFFISHAKEDKDTFVRPLVDELNRLGVIIWYDEQTLEVGDSLRRNIDLGLRKANYGIVILSHNFLNKK
;
A
#
# COMPACT_ATOMS: atom_id res chain seq x y z
N MET A 1 -22.89 -0.14 12.02
CA MET A 1 -24.24 -0.71 11.90
C MET A 1 -24.34 -2.11 12.48
N ILE A 2 -23.41 -3.02 12.19
CA ILE A 2 -23.44 -4.42 12.69
C ILE A 2 -23.25 -4.54 14.22
N ALA A 3 -22.65 -3.54 14.89
CA ALA A 3 -22.48 -3.56 16.35
C ALA A 3 -23.74 -3.17 17.15
N TYR A 4 -24.67 -2.42 16.56
CA TYR A 4 -25.88 -1.95 17.28
C TYR A 4 -27.00 -2.99 17.25
N GLU A 5 -27.20 -3.70 16.13
CA GLU A 5 -28.22 -4.76 16.04
C GLU A 5 -27.92 -5.96 16.95
N ASN A 6 -26.64 -6.28 17.18
CA ASN A 6 -26.23 -7.35 18.09
C ASN A 6 -26.46 -7.00 19.57
N ILE A 7 -26.43 -5.73 19.94
CA ILE A 7 -26.68 -5.28 21.32
C ILE A 7 -28.18 -5.27 21.61
N GLU A 8 -29.00 -4.78 20.69
CA GLU A 8 -30.48 -4.79 20.79
C GLU A 8 -31.03 -6.22 20.88
N PHE A 9 -30.51 -7.16 20.09
CA PHE A 9 -30.91 -8.57 20.15
C PHE A 9 -30.57 -9.21 21.51
N PHE A 10 -29.44 -8.84 22.10
CA PHE A 10 -29.01 -9.36 23.41
C PHE A 10 -29.80 -8.76 24.57
N ILE A 11 -30.12 -7.46 24.51
CA ILE A 11 -30.97 -6.78 25.49
C ILE A 11 -32.39 -7.36 25.46
N CYS A 12 -32.92 -7.66 24.28
CA CYS A 12 -34.22 -8.31 24.13
C CYS A 12 -34.23 -9.73 24.73
N LEU A 13 -33.18 -10.53 24.50
CA LEU A 13 -33.05 -11.88 25.05
C LEU A 13 -32.96 -11.89 26.59
N VAL A 14 -32.25 -10.93 27.19
CA VAL A 14 -32.14 -10.78 28.65
C VAL A 14 -33.47 -10.33 29.26
N ASN A 15 -34.21 -9.43 28.60
CA ASN A 15 -35.53 -8.98 29.07
C ASN A 15 -36.62 -10.07 28.97
N VAL A 16 -36.51 -11.00 28.03
CA VAL A 16 -37.45 -12.14 27.88
C VAL A 16 -37.20 -13.23 28.94
N LEU A 17 -35.97 -13.35 29.46
CA LEU A 17 -35.59 -14.33 30.48
C LEU A 17 -35.63 -13.70 31.88
N GLY A 18 -36.83 -13.37 32.35
CA GLY A 18 -37.08 -12.74 33.66
C GLY A 18 -36.65 -13.57 34.88
N ASN A 19 -35.34 -13.62 35.17
CA ASN A 19 -34.78 -14.28 36.34
C ASN A 19 -33.56 -13.53 36.90
N ASN A 20 -33.64 -13.09 38.16
CA ASN A 20 -32.59 -12.36 38.88
C ASN A 20 -31.22 -13.06 38.87
N MET A 21 -31.19 -14.40 38.78
CA MET A 21 -29.97 -15.18 38.76
C MET A 21 -29.15 -14.98 37.47
N TYR A 22 -29.81 -14.88 36.30
CA TYR A 22 -29.11 -14.64 35.04
C TYR A 22 -28.58 -13.20 34.94
N ASN A 23 -29.30 -12.23 35.53
CA ASN A 23 -28.81 -10.85 35.62
C ASN A 23 -27.54 -10.76 36.47
N ILE A 24 -27.48 -11.43 37.63
CA ILE A 24 -26.28 -11.46 38.48
C ILE A 24 -25.12 -12.14 37.74
N LEU A 25 -25.35 -13.29 37.12
CA LEU A 25 -24.32 -14.01 36.35
C LEU A 25 -23.81 -13.18 35.16
N PHE A 26 -24.70 -12.43 34.51
CA PHE A 26 -24.37 -11.51 33.42
C PHE A 26 -23.49 -10.35 33.90
N PHE A 27 -23.79 -9.73 35.04
CA PHE A 27 -22.94 -8.67 35.61
C PHE A 27 -21.56 -9.18 36.03
N ILE A 28 -21.47 -10.39 36.60
CA ILE A 28 -20.18 -11.04 36.93
C ILE A 28 -19.38 -11.33 35.66
N PHE A 29 -20.03 -11.84 34.62
CA PHE A 29 -19.39 -12.05 33.32
C PHE A 29 -18.87 -10.73 32.75
N LEU A 30 -19.67 -9.67 32.79
CA LEU A 30 -19.30 -8.34 32.28
C LEU A 30 -18.13 -7.74 33.08
N SER A 31 -18.08 -7.94 34.40
CA SER A 31 -17.00 -7.43 35.26
C SER A 31 -15.66 -8.11 35.00
N ILE A 32 -15.65 -9.30 34.38
CA ILE A 32 -14.43 -10.02 33.99
C ILE A 32 -14.11 -9.77 32.51
N ALA A 33 -15.12 -9.79 31.64
CA ALA A 33 -14.97 -9.65 30.20
C ALA A 33 -14.49 -8.25 29.78
N ILE A 34 -15.01 -7.18 30.41
CA ILE A 34 -14.60 -5.81 30.08
C ILE A 34 -13.11 -5.56 30.38
N PRO A 35 -12.58 -5.84 31.59
CA PRO A 35 -11.15 -5.69 31.87
C PRO A 35 -10.27 -6.52 30.94
N PHE A 36 -10.70 -7.74 30.59
CA PHE A 36 -9.97 -8.59 29.65
C PHE A 36 -9.91 -7.99 28.24
N LEU A 37 -11.03 -7.48 27.72
CA LEU A 37 -11.06 -6.78 26.43
C LEU A 37 -10.20 -5.52 26.45
N LEU A 38 -10.27 -4.71 27.52
CA LEU A 38 -9.41 -3.53 27.69
C LEU A 38 -7.93 -3.90 27.72
N PHE A 39 -7.58 -5.01 28.39
CA PHE A 39 -6.21 -5.53 28.40
C PHE A 39 -5.74 -5.96 27.00
N LEU A 40 -6.59 -6.62 26.21
CA LEU A 40 -6.26 -7.00 24.83
C LEU A 40 -6.04 -5.76 23.94
N VAL A 41 -6.91 -4.75 24.03
CA VAL A 41 -6.77 -3.48 23.31
C VAL A 41 -5.48 -2.75 23.72
N TRP A 42 -5.19 -2.70 25.02
CA TRP A 42 -3.96 -2.10 25.54
C TRP A 42 -2.71 -2.82 25.04
N LYS A 43 -2.71 -4.16 25.08
CA LYS A 43 -1.60 -5.00 24.56
C LYS A 43 -1.37 -4.76 23.07
N GLN A 44 -2.43 -4.67 22.28
CA GLN A 44 -2.35 -4.36 20.84
C GLN A 44 -1.76 -2.96 20.59
N HIS A 45 -2.18 -1.98 21.40
CA HIS A 45 -1.69 -0.61 21.31
C HIS A 45 -0.19 -0.51 21.63
N LEU A 46 0.29 -1.26 22.64
CA LEU A 46 1.71 -1.34 22.97
C LEU A 46 2.55 -1.90 21.81
N LYS A 47 2.11 -3.02 21.22
CA LYS A 47 2.82 -3.64 20.09
C LYS A 47 2.91 -2.71 18.88
N THR A 48 1.84 -1.97 18.61
CA THR A 48 1.82 -0.96 17.53
C THR A 48 2.83 0.16 17.79
N LYS A 49 2.94 0.64 19.03
CA LYS A 49 3.92 1.66 19.42
C LYS A 49 5.35 1.16 19.29
N GLU A 50 5.61 -0.08 19.69
CA GLU A 50 6.92 -0.72 19.57
C GLU A 50 7.39 -0.81 18.12
N ILE A 51 6.54 -1.32 17.22
CA ILE A 51 6.87 -1.43 15.79
C ILE A 51 7.10 -0.06 15.17
N ARG A 52 6.28 0.95 15.50
CA ARG A 52 6.50 2.32 15.02
C ARG A 52 7.83 2.90 15.50
N SER A 53 8.17 2.69 16.78
CA SER A 53 9.45 3.12 17.33
C SER A 53 10.62 2.45 16.62
N TYR A 54 10.50 1.14 16.34
CA TYR A 54 11.49 0.40 15.59
C TYR A 54 11.66 0.92 14.15
N LEU A 55 10.56 1.15 13.42
CA LEU A 55 10.59 1.74 12.08
C LEU A 55 11.32 3.09 12.05
N LEU A 56 11.00 3.98 13.00
CA LEU A 56 11.66 5.29 13.10
C LEU A 56 13.15 5.16 13.42
N LYS A 57 13.54 4.23 14.31
CA LYS A 57 14.94 3.95 14.65
C LYS A 57 15.75 3.45 13.44
N GLU A 58 15.11 2.68 12.57
CA GLU A 58 15.69 2.14 11.32
C GLU A 58 15.65 3.15 10.15
N GLY A 59 15.25 4.41 10.41
CA GLY A 59 15.24 5.48 9.40
C GLY A 59 13.99 5.53 8.52
N TYR A 60 12.97 4.70 8.79
CA TYR A 60 11.69 4.79 8.11
C TYR A 60 10.84 5.93 8.69
N ASN A 61 11.10 7.14 8.21
CA ASN A 61 10.49 8.38 8.72
C ASN A 61 9.13 8.70 8.08
N ILE A 62 8.78 8.08 6.96
CA ILE A 62 7.47 8.24 6.32
C ILE A 62 6.69 6.94 6.45
N ILE A 63 5.67 6.93 7.31
CA ILE A 63 4.90 5.72 7.64
C ILE A 63 3.42 5.96 7.31
N PHE A 64 2.88 5.11 6.45
CA PHE A 64 1.47 5.00 6.10
C PHE A 64 0.88 3.77 6.77
N ASN A 65 -0.24 3.92 7.48
CA ASN A 65 -0.94 2.78 8.07
C ASN A 65 -2.48 2.90 8.02
N GLY A 66 -3.00 4.05 7.58
CA GLY A 66 -4.42 4.35 7.64
C GLY A 66 -5.04 4.02 9.00
N GLU A 67 -6.20 3.36 8.96
CA GLU A 67 -6.96 2.85 10.12
C GLU A 67 -6.88 1.32 10.24
N GLY A 68 -6.10 0.67 9.37
CA GLY A 68 -5.87 -0.77 9.41
C GLY A 68 -4.68 -1.15 10.28
N ASN A 69 -4.44 -2.46 10.37
CA ASN A 69 -3.22 -2.97 10.98
C ASN A 69 -2.06 -3.01 9.99
N SER A 70 -2.33 -2.96 8.68
CA SER A 70 -1.29 -2.94 7.66
C SER A 70 -0.54 -1.61 7.64
N TYR A 71 0.76 -1.65 7.35
CA TYR A 71 1.57 -0.45 7.16
C TYR A 71 2.44 -0.55 5.91
N LEU A 72 2.85 0.61 5.43
CA LEU A 72 3.86 0.83 4.42
C LEU A 72 4.74 1.97 4.92
N ALA A 73 6.04 1.76 4.99
CA ALA A 73 6.98 2.72 5.51
C ALA A 73 8.12 2.92 4.51
N PHE A 74 8.57 4.15 4.34
CA PHE A 74 9.66 4.50 3.41
C PHE A 74 10.84 5.05 4.18
N ASN A 75 12.03 4.59 3.79
CA ASN A 75 13.30 5.19 4.11
C ASN A 75 13.86 5.79 2.82
N ILE A 76 13.67 7.10 2.66
CA ILE A 76 14.03 7.83 1.44
C ILE A 76 15.55 7.87 1.26
N SER A 77 16.31 8.05 2.34
CA SER A 77 17.78 8.10 2.31
C SER A 77 18.41 6.81 1.84
N ASN A 78 17.75 5.66 2.06
CA ASN A 78 18.23 4.37 1.61
C ASN A 78 17.46 3.85 0.40
N ALA A 79 16.54 4.64 -0.15
CA ALA A 79 15.68 4.24 -1.26
C ALA A 79 14.95 2.89 -1.04
N THR A 80 14.57 2.58 0.20
CA THR A 80 13.89 1.32 0.55
C THR A 80 12.51 1.57 1.14
N PHE A 81 11.66 0.56 1.05
CA PHE A 81 10.37 0.53 1.73
C PHE A 81 10.19 -0.77 2.51
N ARG A 82 9.32 -0.71 3.51
CA ARG A 82 8.88 -1.86 4.30
C ARG A 82 7.37 -1.90 4.34
N ALA A 83 6.79 -3.04 4.03
CA ALA A 83 5.36 -3.30 4.08
C ALA A 83 5.08 -4.44 5.06
N GLY A 84 4.07 -4.31 5.91
CA GLY A 84 3.80 -5.33 6.93
C GLY A 84 2.54 -5.05 7.72
N ASN A 85 2.46 -5.65 8.91
CA ASN A 85 1.31 -5.49 9.80
C ASN A 85 1.77 -5.10 11.22
N LEU A 86 1.19 -4.04 11.79
CA LEU A 86 1.48 -3.44 13.10
C LEU A 86 1.08 -4.33 14.30
N THR A 87 0.46 -5.47 14.05
CA THR A 87 0.09 -6.46 15.06
C THR A 87 0.91 -7.75 14.96
N SER A 88 1.71 -7.92 13.90
CA SER A 88 2.67 -9.01 13.70
C SER A 88 4.09 -8.45 13.57
N ASN A 89 5.11 -9.32 13.66
CA ASN A 89 6.47 -8.92 13.31
C ASN A 89 6.80 -9.21 11.85
N ASP A 90 5.85 -9.79 11.11
CA ASP A 90 6.02 -10.14 9.71
C ASP A 90 5.99 -8.87 8.85
N TYR A 91 7.05 -8.69 8.07
CA TYR A 91 7.18 -7.62 7.10
C TYR A 91 7.97 -8.09 5.88
N PHE A 92 7.71 -7.42 4.78
CA PHE A 92 8.48 -7.46 3.56
C PHE A 92 9.26 -6.15 3.43
N GLN A 93 10.52 -6.21 2.98
CA GLN A 93 11.36 -5.05 2.75
C GLN A 93 12.03 -5.18 1.38
N ALA A 94 12.00 -4.11 0.59
CA ALA A 94 12.65 -4.05 -0.71
C ALA A 94 13.03 -2.62 -1.09
N SER A 95 13.75 -2.48 -2.20
CA SER A 95 13.99 -1.17 -2.82
C SER A 95 12.66 -0.56 -3.29
N ILE A 96 12.51 0.77 -3.16
CA ILE A 96 11.36 1.52 -3.69
C ILE A 96 11.14 1.24 -5.18
N SER A 97 12.21 0.89 -5.89
CA SER A 97 12.19 0.55 -7.31
C SER A 97 11.32 -0.67 -7.66
N TYR A 98 11.00 -1.53 -6.68
CA TYR A 98 10.06 -2.64 -6.86
C TYR A 98 8.61 -2.18 -6.86
N ILE A 99 8.30 -0.95 -6.42
CA ILE A 99 6.96 -0.39 -6.52
C ILE A 99 6.80 0.19 -7.93
N HIS A 100 5.97 -0.45 -8.73
CA HIS A 100 5.76 -0.08 -10.14
C HIS A 100 4.38 0.52 -10.41
N ASP A 101 3.48 0.50 -9.43
CA ASP A 101 2.19 1.18 -9.54
C ASP A 101 1.57 1.41 -8.15
N TYR A 102 0.71 2.41 -8.05
CA TYR A 102 -0.06 2.66 -6.85
C TYR A 102 -1.39 3.32 -7.20
N ARG A 103 -2.46 2.91 -6.52
CA ARG A 103 -3.82 3.38 -6.76
C ARG A 103 -4.57 3.67 -5.48
N TRP A 104 -5.48 4.63 -5.56
CA TRP A 104 -6.47 4.90 -4.54
C TRP A 104 -7.86 4.51 -5.05
N GLU A 105 -8.47 3.52 -4.40
CA GLU A 105 -9.84 3.09 -4.67
C GLU A 105 -10.77 3.56 -3.54
N TRP A 106 -12.00 3.95 -3.90
CA TRP A 106 -13.02 4.31 -2.92
C TRP A 106 -14.43 3.90 -3.32
N LYS A 107 -15.31 3.77 -2.33
CA LYS A 107 -16.78 3.73 -2.51
C LYS A 107 -17.40 5.04 -2.06
N GLU A 108 -18.43 5.47 -2.78
CA GLU A 108 -19.13 6.73 -2.53
C GLU A 108 -20.60 6.46 -2.20
N VAL A 109 -21.09 7.11 -1.14
CA VAL A 109 -22.49 7.10 -0.71
C VAL A 109 -22.84 8.53 -0.35
N GLU A 110 -23.92 9.07 -0.92
CA GLU A 110 -24.38 10.46 -0.69
C GLU A 110 -23.25 11.50 -0.88
N ALA A 111 -22.51 11.41 -2.00
CA ALA A 111 -21.36 12.26 -2.30
C ALA A 111 -20.19 12.18 -1.29
N LYS A 112 -20.18 11.17 -0.41
CA LYS A 112 -19.13 10.96 0.60
C LYS A 112 -18.35 9.68 0.31
N LYS A 113 -17.02 9.78 0.23
CA LYS A 113 -16.11 8.63 0.12
C LYS A 113 -16.02 7.88 1.46
N ILE A 114 -16.57 6.67 1.55
CA ILE A 114 -16.71 5.91 2.82
C ILE A 114 -15.80 4.69 2.95
N ASN A 115 -15.18 4.23 1.86
CA ASN A 115 -14.32 3.03 1.86
C ASN A 115 -13.04 3.27 1.09
N ASN A 116 -12.13 4.05 1.68
CA ASN A 116 -10.88 4.46 1.04
C ASN A 116 -9.79 3.38 1.24
N ILE A 117 -9.22 2.90 0.14
CA ILE A 117 -8.18 1.86 0.13
C ILE A 117 -7.05 2.32 -0.80
N PHE A 118 -5.81 2.32 -0.30
CA PHE A 118 -4.64 2.43 -1.15
C PHE A 118 -4.11 1.05 -1.48
N ILE A 119 -3.73 0.85 -2.73
CA ILE A 119 -3.17 -0.40 -3.24
C ILE A 119 -1.82 -0.06 -3.86
N ILE A 120 -0.76 -0.65 -3.34
CA ILE A 120 0.60 -0.51 -3.85
C ILE A 120 0.99 -1.82 -4.50
N TYR A 121 1.36 -1.78 -5.78
CA TYR A 121 1.77 -2.95 -6.53
C TYR A 121 3.29 -3.06 -6.49
N ILE A 122 3.76 -4.19 -5.98
CA ILE A 122 5.18 -4.51 -5.83
C ILE A 122 5.50 -5.59 -6.89
N SER A 123 6.65 -5.53 -7.53
CA SER A 123 7.11 -6.59 -8.47
C SER A 123 7.61 -7.81 -7.69
N ASN A 124 7.59 -9.00 -8.32
CA ASN A 124 8.27 -10.24 -7.87
C ASN A 124 7.54 -11.19 -6.88
N ILE A 125 6.21 -11.35 -6.94
CA ILE A 125 5.50 -12.48 -6.27
C ILE A 125 4.12 -12.73 -6.92
N ASP A 126 3.49 -13.87 -6.65
CA ASP A 126 2.23 -14.30 -7.27
C ASP A 126 1.06 -13.31 -7.12
N PHE A 127 1.05 -12.39 -6.13
CA PHE A 127 0.15 -11.21 -6.04
C PHE A 127 0.66 -10.12 -5.05
N PRO A 128 1.58 -9.20 -5.39
CA PRO A 128 2.30 -8.41 -4.40
C PRO A 128 1.66 -7.03 -4.17
N SER A 129 0.38 -7.01 -3.80
CA SER A 129 -0.30 -5.76 -3.48
C SER A 129 -0.31 -5.48 -1.97
N GLN A 130 0.33 -4.40 -1.53
CA GLN A 130 0.14 -3.91 -0.15
C GLN A 130 -1.11 -3.02 -0.11
N LYS A 131 -2.09 -3.40 0.73
CA LYS A 131 -3.31 -2.61 0.91
C LYS A 131 -3.26 -1.82 2.22
N LEU A 132 -3.64 -0.55 2.15
CA LEU A 132 -3.79 0.33 3.31
C LEU A 132 -5.23 0.80 3.38
N PHE A 133 -5.88 0.54 4.52
CA PHE A 133 -7.30 0.82 4.70
C PHE A 133 -7.49 2.12 5.47
N TYR A 134 -8.15 3.09 4.86
CA TYR A 134 -8.48 4.39 5.47
C TYR A 134 -9.97 4.52 5.81
N ARG A 135 -10.78 3.53 5.42
CA ARG A 135 -12.22 3.45 5.72
C ARG A 135 -12.93 4.78 5.39
N ASN A 136 -13.60 5.40 6.36
CA ASN A 136 -14.37 6.64 6.19
C ASN A 136 -13.55 7.91 6.48
N ASN A 137 -12.26 7.79 6.81
CA ASN A 137 -11.38 8.91 7.10
C ASN A 137 -10.77 9.50 5.83
N LYS A 138 -11.65 10.18 5.08
CA LYS A 138 -11.31 10.85 3.82
C LYS A 138 -10.13 11.82 3.97
N SER A 139 -10.13 12.65 5.02
CA SER A 139 -9.09 13.67 5.21
C SER A 139 -7.70 13.05 5.42
N LEU A 140 -7.61 11.97 6.21
CA LEU A 140 -6.35 11.25 6.38
C LEU A 140 -5.90 10.60 5.05
N ALA A 141 -6.83 10.00 4.31
CA ALA A 141 -6.53 9.45 3.00
C ALA A 141 -5.99 10.54 2.05
N GLU A 142 -6.65 11.68 1.90
CA GLU A 142 -6.20 12.74 1.00
C GLU A 142 -4.79 13.27 1.35
N ILE A 143 -4.50 13.44 2.64
CA ILE A 143 -3.18 13.85 3.12
C ILE A 143 -2.12 12.79 2.77
N ASP A 144 -2.40 11.53 3.08
CA ASP A 144 -1.44 10.45 2.83
C ASP A 144 -1.28 10.17 1.33
N TRP A 145 -2.31 10.34 0.52
CA TRP A 145 -2.23 10.26 -0.93
C TRP A 145 -1.28 11.33 -1.49
N ALA A 146 -1.41 12.57 -1.03
CA ALA A 146 -0.52 13.66 -1.45
C ALA A 146 0.93 13.40 -1.05
N LYS A 147 1.17 12.88 0.17
CA LYS A 147 2.54 12.46 0.59
C LYS A 147 3.09 11.36 -0.29
N LEU A 148 2.27 10.35 -0.59
CA LEU A 148 2.67 9.21 -1.41
C LEU A 148 3.01 9.66 -2.83
N GLN A 149 2.16 10.51 -3.43
CA GLN A 149 2.48 11.16 -4.69
C GLN A 149 3.78 11.94 -4.61
N ALA A 150 4.01 12.75 -3.56
CA ALA A 150 5.25 13.51 -3.42
C ALA A 150 6.49 12.60 -3.37
N ILE A 151 6.43 11.44 -2.71
CA ILE A 151 7.53 10.45 -2.71
C ILE A 151 7.85 9.99 -4.12
N PHE A 152 6.83 9.65 -4.92
CA PHE A 152 7.01 9.14 -6.28
C PHE A 152 7.23 10.22 -7.35
N HIS A 153 6.83 11.47 -7.08
CA HIS A 153 7.01 12.63 -7.98
C HIS A 153 8.25 13.46 -7.65
N GLN A 154 8.95 13.18 -6.54
CA GLN A 154 10.25 13.79 -6.27
C GLN A 154 11.15 13.59 -7.49
N PRO A 155 11.85 14.65 -7.97
CA PRO A 155 12.61 14.58 -9.19
C PRO A 155 13.57 13.41 -9.09
N TYR A 156 13.37 12.48 -10.02
CA TYR A 156 14.09 11.24 -10.18
C TYR A 156 15.62 11.37 -10.04
N GLU A 157 16.17 12.55 -10.32
CA GLU A 157 17.58 12.88 -10.11
C GLU A 157 18.03 12.80 -8.64
N ILE A 158 17.21 13.20 -7.67
CA ILE A 158 17.50 13.06 -6.23
C ILE A 158 17.41 11.59 -5.81
N GLN A 159 16.44 10.85 -6.37
CA GLN A 159 16.35 9.40 -6.13
C GLN A 159 17.56 8.70 -6.75
N ASN A 160 18.01 9.10 -7.94
CA ASN A 160 19.18 8.52 -8.59
C ASN A 160 20.48 8.83 -7.86
N ASP A 161 20.70 10.05 -7.34
CA ASP A 161 21.93 10.39 -6.63
C ASP A 161 22.08 9.60 -5.31
N VAL A 162 20.95 9.32 -4.65
CA VAL A 162 20.90 8.48 -3.43
C VAL A 162 20.91 6.97 -3.77
N MET A 163 20.34 6.55 -4.91
CA MET A 163 20.40 5.17 -5.41
C MET A 163 21.75 4.82 -6.05
N GLN A 164 22.54 5.81 -6.46
CA GLN A 164 23.87 5.63 -7.09
C GLN A 164 24.96 5.23 -6.09
N ASP A 165 24.73 5.38 -4.78
CA ASP A 165 25.70 4.92 -3.75
C ASP A 165 25.37 3.53 -3.18
N ASN A 166 24.25 2.92 -3.61
CA ASN A 166 23.90 1.53 -3.31
C ASN A 166 23.88 0.71 -4.60
N ASN A 167 25.06 0.45 -5.15
CA ASN A 167 25.31 -0.46 -6.26
C ASN A 167 24.53 -1.79 -6.13
N ASN A 168 23.42 -1.98 -6.87
CA ASN A 168 23.03 -3.28 -7.50
C ASN A 168 21.64 -3.40 -8.16
N THR A 169 20.77 -2.37 -8.20
CA THR A 169 19.49 -2.54 -8.92
C THR A 169 19.65 -2.35 -10.43
N HIS A 170 20.20 -3.37 -11.08
CA HIS A 170 20.28 -3.48 -12.54
C HIS A 170 19.04 -4.20 -13.05
N TYR A 171 18.26 -3.55 -13.92
CA TYR A 171 17.11 -4.19 -14.56
C TYR A 171 17.58 -5.04 -15.75
N ASP A 172 16.87 -6.11 -16.04
CA ASP A 172 17.11 -6.88 -17.26
C ASP A 172 16.53 -6.15 -18.46
N PHE A 173 15.28 -5.66 -18.32
CA PHE A 173 14.56 -4.97 -19.38
C PHE A 173 13.88 -3.70 -18.88
N PHE A 174 13.85 -2.68 -19.73
CA PHE A 174 12.87 -1.61 -19.65
C PHE A 174 11.71 -1.85 -20.63
N ILE A 175 10.49 -1.46 -20.28
CA ILE A 175 9.34 -1.50 -21.21
C ILE A 175 8.79 -0.09 -21.46
N SER A 176 8.87 0.34 -22.72
CA SER A 176 8.20 1.54 -23.22
C SER A 176 6.84 1.18 -23.80
N HIS A 177 5.78 1.86 -23.34
CA HIS A 177 4.40 1.56 -23.72
C HIS A 177 3.48 2.79 -23.59
N ALA A 178 2.31 2.74 -24.24
CA ALA A 178 1.28 3.74 -24.02
C ALA A 178 0.50 3.43 -22.74
N LYS A 179 0.14 4.47 -21.97
CA LYS A 179 -0.57 4.29 -20.68
C LYS A 179 -1.86 3.50 -20.83
N GLU A 180 -2.54 3.68 -21.94
CA GLU A 180 -3.79 3.01 -22.28
C GLU A 180 -3.62 1.48 -22.35
N ASP A 181 -2.41 0.97 -22.61
CA ASP A 181 -2.10 -0.46 -22.69
C ASP A 181 -1.64 -1.04 -21.34
N LYS A 182 -1.41 -0.18 -20.33
CA LYS A 182 -0.77 -0.56 -19.06
C LYS A 182 -1.49 -1.72 -18.38
N ASP A 183 -2.79 -1.56 -18.15
CA ASP A 183 -3.57 -2.54 -17.40
C ASP A 183 -4.02 -3.72 -18.25
N THR A 184 -4.26 -3.52 -19.56
CA THR A 184 -4.79 -4.57 -20.45
C THR A 184 -3.71 -5.51 -20.98
N PHE A 185 -2.46 -5.06 -21.08
CA PHE A 185 -1.40 -5.84 -21.73
C PHE A 185 -0.07 -5.78 -20.98
N VAL A 186 0.42 -4.58 -20.62
CA VAL A 186 1.78 -4.44 -20.09
C VAL A 186 1.92 -5.06 -18.71
N ARG A 187 0.98 -4.82 -17.80
CA ARG A 187 1.00 -5.42 -16.46
C ARG A 187 0.95 -6.94 -16.50
N PRO A 188 0.01 -7.60 -17.22
CA PRO A 188 0.05 -9.05 -17.42
C PRO A 188 1.40 -9.57 -17.96
N LEU A 189 2.00 -8.85 -18.92
CA LEU A 189 3.29 -9.22 -19.49
C LEU A 189 4.42 -9.14 -18.45
N VAL A 190 4.46 -8.05 -17.67
CA VAL A 190 5.49 -7.86 -16.64
C VAL A 190 5.32 -8.86 -15.51
N ASP A 191 4.09 -9.15 -15.10
CA ASP A 191 3.81 -10.15 -14.07
C ASP A 191 4.37 -11.52 -14.49
N GLU A 192 4.18 -11.92 -15.76
CA GLU A 192 4.70 -13.19 -16.28
C GLU A 192 6.22 -13.19 -16.39
N LEU A 193 6.83 -12.08 -16.85
CA LEU A 193 8.28 -11.98 -16.94
C LEU A 193 8.96 -11.96 -15.56
N ASN A 194 8.37 -11.27 -14.59
CA ASN A 194 8.81 -11.31 -13.19
C ASN A 194 8.74 -12.73 -12.63
N ARG A 195 7.70 -13.51 -12.98
CA ARG A 195 7.55 -14.91 -12.58
C ARG A 195 8.66 -15.81 -13.15
N LEU A 196 9.23 -15.43 -14.29
CA LEU A 196 10.41 -16.05 -14.90
C LEU A 196 11.74 -15.55 -14.29
N GLY A 197 11.70 -14.70 -13.27
CA GLY A 197 12.86 -14.15 -12.58
C GLY A 197 13.49 -12.94 -13.28
N VAL A 198 12.80 -12.35 -14.27
CA VAL A 198 13.29 -11.18 -15.02
C VAL A 198 12.90 -9.90 -14.28
N ILE A 199 13.86 -9.03 -14.00
CA ILE A 199 13.62 -7.77 -13.28
C ILE A 199 13.31 -6.67 -14.28
N ILE A 200 12.07 -6.16 -14.26
CA ILE A 200 11.58 -5.19 -15.26
C ILE A 200 11.29 -3.83 -14.66
N TRP A 201 11.68 -2.80 -15.39
CA TRP A 201 11.27 -1.41 -15.16
C TRP A 201 10.31 -0.95 -16.25
N TYR A 202 9.15 -0.39 -15.90
CA TYR A 202 8.14 -0.05 -16.91
C TYR A 202 7.19 1.12 -16.59
N ASP A 203 7.47 2.00 -15.63
CA ASP A 203 6.50 3.06 -15.26
C ASP A 203 7.12 4.38 -14.83
N GLU A 204 7.68 5.16 -15.76
CA GLU A 204 8.22 6.48 -15.39
C GLU A 204 7.66 7.70 -16.13
N GLN A 205 6.84 7.52 -17.15
CA GLN A 205 6.02 8.62 -17.66
C GLN A 205 5.00 8.02 -18.60
N THR A 206 3.72 8.30 -18.30
CA THR A 206 2.71 8.33 -19.35
C THR A 206 3.32 9.09 -20.50
N LEU A 207 3.57 8.46 -21.66
CA LEU A 207 4.12 9.17 -22.81
C LEU A 207 3.16 10.33 -23.14
N GLU A 208 3.52 11.53 -22.71
CA GLU A 208 3.02 12.79 -23.25
C GLU A 208 4.02 13.20 -24.32
N VAL A 209 3.54 13.35 -25.54
CA VAL A 209 4.35 13.14 -26.72
C VAL A 209 5.41 14.21 -26.92
N GLY A 210 6.58 13.81 -27.42
CA GLY A 210 7.73 14.67 -27.74
C GLY A 210 9.01 14.22 -27.02
N ASP A 211 9.67 15.18 -26.36
CA ASP A 211 10.96 15.02 -25.67
C ASP A 211 10.98 13.95 -24.56
N SER A 212 9.81 13.51 -24.10
CA SER A 212 9.64 12.51 -23.04
C SER A 212 9.97 11.07 -23.48
N LEU A 213 9.76 10.70 -24.76
CA LEU A 213 10.03 9.33 -25.25
C LEU A 213 11.52 9.07 -25.32
N ARG A 214 12.27 10.01 -25.93
CA ARG A 214 13.73 9.92 -26.02
C ARG A 214 14.35 9.92 -24.63
N ARG A 215 13.87 10.79 -23.74
CA ARG A 215 14.30 10.81 -22.33
C ARG A 215 13.97 9.50 -21.60
N ASN A 216 12.82 8.87 -21.84
CA ASN A 216 12.48 7.57 -21.27
C ASN A 216 13.38 6.44 -21.78
N ILE A 217 13.72 6.45 -23.07
CA ILE A 217 14.64 5.46 -23.64
C ILE A 217 16.03 5.65 -23.05
N ASP A 218 16.54 6.89 -22.97
CA ASP A 218 17.82 7.19 -22.31
C ASP A 218 17.77 6.86 -20.80
N LEU A 219 16.60 7.01 -20.18
CA LEU A 219 16.13 6.46 -18.90
C LEU A 219 16.47 4.98 -18.75
N GLY A 220 15.73 4.19 -19.51
CA GLY A 220 15.76 2.73 -19.48
C GLY A 220 17.12 2.18 -19.87
N LEU A 221 17.81 2.77 -20.86
CA LEU A 221 19.14 2.33 -21.28
C LEU A 221 20.23 2.55 -20.23
N ARG A 222 20.04 3.51 -19.30
CA ARG A 222 20.97 3.70 -18.18
C ARG A 222 20.76 2.71 -17.04
N LYS A 223 19.59 2.06 -16.98
CA LYS A 223 19.15 1.24 -15.85
C LYS A 223 18.92 -0.22 -16.19
N ALA A 224 18.78 -0.54 -17.47
CA ALA A 224 18.48 -1.87 -17.97
C ALA A 224 19.43 -2.29 -19.09
N ASN A 225 19.70 -3.59 -19.19
CA ASN A 225 20.49 -4.16 -20.29
C ASN A 225 19.79 -4.06 -21.64
N TYR A 226 18.47 -4.19 -21.64
CA TYR A 226 17.66 -4.32 -22.85
C TYR A 226 16.39 -3.45 -22.77
N GLY A 227 15.84 -3.13 -23.94
CA GLY A 227 14.59 -2.39 -24.06
C GLY A 227 13.53 -3.15 -24.85
N ILE A 228 12.30 -3.17 -24.34
CA ILE A 228 11.11 -3.68 -25.02
C ILE A 228 10.23 -2.47 -25.32
N VAL A 229 9.82 -2.32 -26.59
CA VAL A 229 8.90 -1.26 -27.00
C VAL A 229 7.60 -1.89 -27.46
N ILE A 230 6.49 -1.51 -26.83
CA ILE A 230 5.15 -2.01 -27.14
C ILE A 230 4.49 -1.04 -28.12
N LEU A 231 4.42 -1.47 -29.38
CA LEU A 231 3.81 -0.71 -30.47
C LEU A 231 2.33 -1.11 -30.60
N SER A 232 1.45 -0.32 -29.98
CA SER A 232 0.00 -0.45 -30.09
C SER A 232 -0.62 0.68 -30.91
N HIS A 233 -1.92 0.58 -31.20
CA HIS A 233 -2.65 1.70 -31.79
C HIS A 233 -2.61 2.94 -30.87
N ASN A 234 -2.69 2.75 -29.55
CA ASN A 234 -2.58 3.83 -28.58
C ASN A 234 -1.18 4.47 -28.61
N PHE A 235 -0.13 3.65 -28.75
CA PHE A 235 1.25 4.13 -28.87
C PHE A 235 1.48 4.94 -30.14
N LEU A 236 0.96 4.46 -31.26
CA LEU A 236 1.14 5.12 -32.57
C LEU A 236 0.27 6.37 -32.74
N ASN A 237 -0.84 6.48 -32.01
CA ASN A 237 -1.72 7.65 -32.05
C ASN A 237 -1.23 8.81 -31.18
N LYS A 238 -0.16 8.62 -30.41
CA LYS A 238 0.54 9.66 -29.66
C LYS A 238 1.37 10.47 -30.67
N LYS A 239 0.91 11.68 -31.01
CA LYS A 239 1.52 12.63 -31.96
C LYS A 239 2.71 13.40 -31.43
#